data_AF-B8MD00-F1
#
_entry.id   AF-B8MD00-F1
#
_cell.length_a   1.000
_cell.length_b   1.000
_cell.length_c   1.000
_cell.angle_alpha   90.00
_cell.angle_beta   90.00
_cell.angle_gamma   90.00
#
_symmetry.space_group_name_H-M   'P 1'
#
loop_
_entity.id
_entity.type
_entity.pdbx_description
1 polymer ?
#
loop_
_entity_poly.entity_id
_entity_poly.type
_entity_poly.pdbx_seq_one_letter_code
_entity_poly.pdbx_strand_id
1 'polypeptide(L)'
;MAAAIVGCSRLTFDSQYISEVDMTAAKHIIRLQVYLAWVDAWVSSSEQRDAIDAIEIDEYGAEESGFDRMDIPSMSSNEMADLFQDEYLPYLLKPDILAEVVHAFRQHLVHRRIKVGGSLAPSSPETNVFSERYDPRVECNCAGDTRDDKTTLTDLSLWQDSECQSIRRTVAAAQRVINNQHDWKQEIFTTQGLTDAIIELFLSNSDPQPIPDTCHGSGLTNPIPEIRAPDRRPNPECDSDPNVHDSLFPTTEKIKLCADAKYFFAMACGGSLCDEGLLRAIADAGNDVLIGDYGDAMDEKTLTTLRRDGAAAVAFLKLCKLADVVTAIQFDNLVASLIQFRVLGYYRDHGRASLAGGLYGSHTTGLVVHRYIDSAIWVGVMSASLATGEEITETKYFRLVTVCSLFNDLVDLRGDAMRKQRENPILRGVRGRLCGYLDSCISQCLTLACETLGSDRLSGMVVLGFCNWVVMASHHKVYELVNGVREVDHYSTCKYDSTEDETKYNNLLRVLEHYGTLGKDGPHVLMGRATMDKLYSINRDKSETHLAWMADITRSLLKPEILRKIVDVVHFEWKGDIGDGEYCP
;
A
#
# COMPACT_ATOMS: atom_id res chain seq x y z
N MET A 1 28.88 -46.29 27.40
CA MET A 1 27.83 -46.25 28.44
C MET A 1 26.72 -45.35 27.90
N ALA A 2 25.83 -45.81 27.02
CA ALA A 2 24.84 -46.89 27.11
C ALA A 2 23.55 -46.48 27.88
N ALA A 3 22.43 -46.50 27.13
CA ALA A 3 21.01 -46.71 27.49
C ALA A 3 20.32 -45.67 28.40
N ALA A 4 19.21 -45.00 28.04
CA ALA A 4 17.87 -45.47 27.64
C ALA A 4 17.01 -46.07 28.78
N ILE A 5 15.80 -45.53 28.98
CA ILE A 5 14.50 -46.10 29.44
C ILE A 5 13.54 -44.91 29.63
N VAL A 6 12.62 -44.63 28.70
CA VAL A 6 11.22 -45.12 28.55
C VAL A 6 10.28 -44.64 29.66
N GLY A 7 9.28 -43.83 29.25
CA GLY A 7 8.09 -43.46 30.02
C GLY A 7 6.98 -43.06 29.07
N CYS A 8 6.30 -44.06 28.53
CA CYS A 8 5.13 -43.96 27.65
C CYS A 8 3.87 -43.79 28.50
N SER A 9 3.10 -42.72 28.28
CA SER A 9 1.69 -42.65 28.69
C SER A 9 0.86 -42.13 27.52
N ARG A 10 0.12 -43.07 26.93
CA ARG A 10 -0.95 -42.87 25.95
C ARG A 10 -2.02 -41.95 26.54
N LEU A 11 -2.26 -40.81 25.91
CA LEU A 11 -3.52 -40.10 26.02
C LEU A 11 -4.36 -40.52 24.82
N THR A 12 -5.38 -41.33 25.11
CA THR A 12 -6.47 -41.69 24.22
C THR A 12 -7.22 -40.41 23.84
N PHE A 13 -7.26 -40.12 22.53
CA PHE A 13 -8.16 -39.13 21.95
C PHE A 13 -9.59 -39.67 22.06
N ASP A 14 -10.36 -39.16 23.02
CA ASP A 14 -11.82 -39.29 22.99
C ASP A 14 -12.36 -38.26 21.99
N SER A 15 -12.80 -38.77 20.84
CA SER A 15 -13.55 -38.01 19.85
C SER A 15 -14.96 -37.79 20.37
N GLN A 16 -15.27 -36.58 20.83
CA GLN A 16 -16.60 -35.96 20.80
C GLN A 16 -16.54 -34.70 21.67
N TYR A 17 -16.30 -33.56 21.03
CA TYR A 17 -16.67 -32.17 21.41
C TYR A 17 -15.68 -31.22 20.72
N ILE A 18 -15.66 -31.23 19.38
CA ILE A 18 -15.07 -30.14 18.61
C ILE A 18 -16.17 -29.08 18.50
N SER A 19 -16.06 -28.03 19.31
CA SER A 19 -16.93 -26.86 19.19
C SER A 19 -16.71 -26.18 17.83
N GLU A 20 -17.73 -25.54 17.25
CA GLU A 20 -17.59 -24.79 15.99
C GLU A 20 -16.44 -23.77 16.01
N VAL A 21 -16.09 -23.23 17.19
CA VAL A 21 -14.97 -22.29 17.37
C VAL A 21 -13.61 -22.95 17.07
N ASP A 22 -13.45 -24.23 17.35
CA ASP A 22 -12.20 -24.98 17.18
C ASP A 22 -12.01 -25.40 15.71
N MET A 23 -13.11 -25.60 14.96
CA MET A 23 -13.06 -25.86 13.51
C MET A 23 -12.70 -24.61 12.71
N THR A 24 -13.19 -23.43 13.10
CA THR A 24 -12.87 -22.16 12.41
C THR A 24 -11.40 -21.80 12.61
N ALA A 25 -10.87 -21.94 13.83
CA ALA A 25 -9.45 -21.72 14.12
C ALA A 25 -8.54 -22.71 13.37
N ALA A 26 -8.91 -23.99 13.29
CA ALA A 26 -8.15 -24.98 12.53
C ALA A 26 -8.15 -24.72 11.01
N LYS A 27 -9.27 -24.23 10.44
CA LYS A 27 -9.37 -23.85 9.02
C LYS A 27 -8.45 -22.68 8.67
N HIS A 28 -8.36 -21.67 9.55
CA HIS A 28 -7.50 -20.52 9.35
C HIS A 28 -6.00 -20.86 9.24
N ILE A 29 -5.57 -21.88 9.98
CA ILE A 29 -4.17 -22.35 9.94
C ILE A 29 -3.88 -23.09 8.63
N ILE A 30 -4.82 -23.89 8.12
CA ILE A 30 -4.61 -24.70 6.91
C ILE A 30 -4.45 -23.81 5.68
N ARG A 31 -5.31 -22.80 5.48
CA ARG A 31 -5.22 -21.93 4.30
C ARG A 31 -3.91 -21.12 4.28
N LEU A 32 -3.45 -20.66 5.44
CA LEU A 32 -2.13 -20.03 5.56
C LEU A 32 -1.01 -20.99 5.15
N GLN A 33 -1.02 -22.23 5.63
CA GLN A 33 -0.01 -23.24 5.25
C GLN A 33 -0.03 -23.53 3.74
N VAL A 34 -1.23 -23.64 3.15
CA VAL A 34 -1.39 -23.84 1.70
C VAL A 34 -0.87 -22.63 0.93
N TYR A 35 -1.15 -21.41 1.38
CA TYR A 35 -0.64 -20.19 0.74
C TYR A 35 0.89 -20.13 0.75
N LEU A 36 1.51 -20.40 1.90
CA LEU A 36 2.98 -20.40 2.01
C LEU A 36 3.61 -21.46 1.10
N ALA A 37 3.05 -22.68 1.10
CA ALA A 37 3.50 -23.75 0.20
C ALA A 37 3.29 -23.39 -1.28
N TRP A 38 2.20 -22.69 -1.61
CA TRP A 38 1.89 -22.23 -2.97
C TRP A 38 2.95 -21.24 -3.47
N VAL A 39 3.34 -20.27 -2.65
CA VAL A 39 4.40 -19.31 -2.99
C VAL A 39 5.72 -20.04 -3.23
N ASP A 40 6.11 -20.95 -2.34
CA ASP A 40 7.35 -21.74 -2.48
C ASP A 40 7.36 -22.56 -3.79
N ALA A 41 6.25 -23.24 -4.10
CA ALA A 41 6.10 -24.01 -5.33
C ALA A 41 6.11 -23.12 -6.59
N TRP A 42 5.45 -21.96 -6.52
CA TRP A 42 5.41 -20.99 -7.61
C TRP A 42 6.82 -20.47 -7.93
N VAL A 43 7.55 -19.99 -6.91
CA VAL A 43 8.90 -19.44 -7.06
C VAL A 43 9.87 -20.49 -7.61
N SER A 44 9.85 -21.70 -7.03
CA SER A 44 10.71 -22.82 -7.48
C SER A 44 10.49 -23.15 -8.96
N SER A 45 9.24 -23.10 -9.44
CA SER A 45 8.90 -23.35 -10.85
C SER A 45 9.29 -22.20 -11.80
N SER A 46 9.49 -20.98 -11.30
CA SER A 46 10.02 -19.87 -12.09
C SER A 46 11.51 -20.00 -12.30
N GLU A 47 12.26 -20.33 -11.24
CA GLU A 47 13.71 -20.48 -11.30
C GLU A 47 14.15 -21.56 -12.30
N GLN A 48 13.41 -22.66 -12.38
CA GLN A 48 13.67 -23.70 -13.36
C GLN A 48 13.49 -23.21 -14.80
N ARG A 49 12.51 -22.32 -15.07
CA ARG A 49 12.31 -21.75 -16.40
C ARG A 49 13.40 -20.75 -16.77
N ASP A 50 13.76 -19.86 -15.85
CA ASP A 50 14.85 -18.91 -16.09
C ASP A 50 16.18 -19.64 -16.36
N ALA A 51 16.43 -20.77 -15.68
CA ALA A 51 17.61 -21.59 -15.92
C ALA A 51 17.61 -22.27 -17.30
N ILE A 52 16.44 -22.74 -17.78
CA ILE A 52 16.30 -23.34 -19.11
C ILE A 52 16.49 -22.27 -20.20
N ASP A 53 15.82 -21.11 -20.06
CA ASP A 53 15.93 -20.00 -21.01
C ASP A 53 17.37 -19.46 -21.09
N ALA A 54 18.12 -19.47 -19.99
CA ALA A 54 19.53 -19.05 -19.96
C ALA A 54 20.49 -20.04 -20.66
N ILE A 55 20.20 -21.35 -20.60
CA ILE A 55 21.03 -22.39 -21.24
C ILE A 55 20.85 -22.37 -22.76
N GLU A 56 19.64 -22.10 -23.26
CA GLU A 56 19.35 -22.03 -24.70
C GLU A 56 19.95 -20.81 -25.41
N ILE A 57 20.41 -19.78 -24.68
CA ILE A 57 21.03 -18.58 -25.26
C ILE A 57 22.55 -18.77 -25.50
N ASP A 58 23.22 -19.72 -24.83
CA ASP A 58 24.68 -19.89 -24.90
C ASP A 58 25.17 -21.02 -25.84
N GLU A 59 24.27 -21.90 -26.32
CA GLU A 59 24.64 -22.99 -27.24
C GLU A 59 23.75 -23.03 -28.50
N TYR A 60 24.36 -22.63 -29.63
CA TYR A 60 23.91 -22.78 -31.03
C TYR A 60 22.89 -21.77 -31.57
N GLY A 61 23.30 -21.10 -32.66
CA GLY A 61 22.45 -20.25 -33.45
C GLY A 61 21.26 -20.99 -34.06
N ALA A 62 20.08 -20.40 -33.88
CA ALA A 62 18.94 -20.38 -34.79
C ALA A 62 18.81 -21.56 -35.78
N GLU A 63 18.56 -22.76 -35.28
CA GLU A 63 17.82 -23.79 -36.02
C GLU A 63 16.82 -24.47 -35.06
N GLU A 64 15.55 -24.11 -35.24
CA GLU A 64 14.33 -24.86 -34.87
C GLU A 64 14.45 -25.86 -33.69
N SER A 65 14.71 -25.38 -32.48
CA SER A 65 14.55 -26.19 -31.27
C SER A 65 13.07 -26.22 -30.87
N GLY A 66 12.39 -27.30 -31.26
CA GLY A 66 11.36 -28.09 -30.55
C GLY A 66 10.44 -27.56 -29.44
N PHE A 67 10.30 -26.26 -29.19
CA PHE A 67 9.42 -25.69 -28.16
C PHE A 67 8.01 -25.43 -28.69
N ASP A 68 7.33 -26.47 -29.20
CA ASP A 68 5.89 -26.35 -29.50
C ASP A 68 5.14 -27.69 -29.44
N ARG A 69 5.35 -28.44 -28.35
CA ARG A 69 4.21 -29.20 -27.81
C ARG A 69 3.55 -28.29 -26.80
N MET A 70 2.57 -27.52 -27.26
CA MET A 70 1.53 -26.95 -26.40
C MET A 70 0.86 -28.10 -25.64
N ASP A 71 1.44 -28.48 -24.50
CA ASP A 71 0.89 -29.50 -23.64
C ASP A 71 -0.48 -29.01 -23.14
N ILE A 72 -1.49 -29.82 -23.41
CA ILE A 72 -2.84 -29.58 -22.89
C ILE A 72 -2.72 -29.53 -21.36
N PRO A 73 -3.22 -28.48 -20.69
CA PRO A 73 -3.17 -28.40 -19.24
C PRO A 73 -3.69 -29.69 -18.61
N SER A 74 -2.92 -30.27 -17.67
CA SER A 74 -3.27 -31.55 -17.03
C SER A 74 -4.58 -31.49 -16.25
N MET A 75 -5.00 -30.29 -15.86
CA MET A 75 -6.18 -30.01 -15.04
C MET A 75 -6.94 -28.81 -15.61
N SER A 76 -8.26 -28.82 -15.59
CA SER A 76 -9.11 -27.68 -15.96
C SER A 76 -9.15 -26.61 -14.88
N SER A 77 -9.61 -25.39 -15.24
CA SER A 77 -9.75 -24.30 -14.26
C SER A 77 -10.73 -24.61 -13.13
N ASN A 78 -11.78 -25.39 -13.40
CA ASN A 78 -12.76 -25.78 -12.39
C ASN A 78 -12.16 -26.80 -11.42
N GLU A 79 -11.45 -27.81 -11.92
CA GLU A 79 -10.77 -28.80 -11.07
C GLU A 79 -9.71 -28.14 -10.17
N MET A 80 -8.96 -27.16 -10.69
CA MET A 80 -8.03 -26.38 -9.87
C MET A 80 -8.76 -25.54 -8.81
N ALA A 81 -9.89 -24.93 -9.18
CA ALA A 81 -10.67 -24.09 -8.27
C ALA A 81 -11.30 -24.90 -7.12
N ASP A 82 -11.83 -26.09 -7.40
CA ASP A 82 -12.42 -26.95 -6.38
C ASP A 82 -11.43 -27.24 -5.25
N LEU A 83 -10.14 -27.44 -5.56
CA LEU A 83 -9.10 -27.66 -4.55
C LEU A 83 -8.88 -26.49 -3.57
N PHE A 84 -9.33 -25.29 -3.93
CA PHE A 84 -9.20 -24.08 -3.11
C PHE A 84 -10.39 -23.82 -2.18
N GLN A 85 -11.44 -24.64 -2.27
CA GLN A 85 -12.52 -24.66 -1.28
C GLN A 85 -12.01 -25.24 0.05
N ASP A 86 -12.59 -24.79 1.16
CA ASP A 86 -12.16 -25.16 2.52
C ASP A 86 -12.03 -26.68 2.74
N GLU A 87 -12.93 -27.47 2.15
CA GLU A 87 -12.96 -28.92 2.32
C GLU A 87 -11.82 -29.66 1.59
N TYR A 88 -11.20 -29.03 0.58
CA TYR A 88 -10.14 -29.63 -0.23
C TYR A 88 -8.74 -29.04 0.02
N LEU A 89 -8.62 -27.96 0.80
CA LEU A 89 -7.31 -27.38 1.13
C LEU A 89 -6.27 -28.38 1.65
N PRO A 90 -6.61 -29.38 2.50
CA PRO A 90 -5.61 -30.35 2.96
C PRO A 90 -4.93 -31.15 1.84
N TYR A 91 -5.57 -31.29 0.66
CA TYR A 91 -4.96 -31.95 -0.49
C TYR A 91 -3.83 -31.13 -1.11
N LEU A 92 -3.92 -29.79 -1.05
CA LEU A 92 -2.89 -28.88 -1.55
C LEU A 92 -1.64 -28.83 -0.65
N LEU A 93 -1.68 -29.44 0.54
CA LEU A 93 -0.48 -29.65 1.35
C LEU A 93 0.39 -30.83 0.86
N LYS A 94 -0.10 -31.61 -0.12
CA LYS A 94 0.69 -32.66 -0.77
C LYS A 94 1.54 -32.02 -1.89
N PRO A 95 2.88 -32.08 -1.82
CA PRO A 95 3.75 -31.36 -2.76
C PRO A 95 3.48 -31.69 -4.24
N ASP A 96 3.22 -32.96 -4.57
CA ASP A 96 2.98 -33.38 -5.95
C ASP A 96 1.69 -32.79 -6.53
N ILE A 97 0.62 -32.75 -5.74
CA ILE A 97 -0.67 -32.16 -6.15
C ILE A 97 -0.50 -30.65 -6.33
N LEU A 98 0.15 -29.98 -5.38
CA LEU A 98 0.37 -28.55 -5.45
C LEU A 98 1.20 -28.15 -6.68
N ALA A 99 2.28 -28.89 -6.94
CA ALA A 99 3.13 -28.68 -8.11
C ALA A 99 2.35 -28.88 -9.42
N GLU A 100 1.50 -29.91 -9.49
CA GLU A 100 0.62 -30.14 -10.64
C GLU A 100 -0.37 -28.99 -10.86
N VAL A 101 -1.00 -28.48 -9.80
CA VAL A 101 -1.92 -27.34 -9.87
C VAL A 101 -1.20 -26.07 -10.33
N VAL A 102 -0.03 -25.76 -9.76
CA VAL A 102 0.80 -24.61 -10.16
C VAL A 102 1.17 -24.71 -11.64
N HIS A 103 1.62 -25.88 -12.08
CA HIS A 103 1.98 -26.13 -13.48
C HIS A 103 0.77 -25.96 -14.40
N ALA A 104 -0.37 -26.59 -14.07
CA ALA A 104 -1.60 -26.48 -14.85
C ALA A 104 -2.08 -25.03 -14.95
N PHE A 105 -2.05 -24.27 -13.85
CA PHE A 105 -2.45 -22.86 -13.84
C PHE A 105 -1.58 -22.01 -14.76
N ARG A 106 -0.26 -22.19 -14.70
CA ARG A 106 0.69 -21.50 -15.60
C ARG A 106 0.46 -21.88 -17.07
N GLN A 107 0.15 -23.15 -17.36
CA GLN A 107 -0.23 -23.55 -18.73
C GLN A 107 -1.50 -22.83 -19.18
N HIS A 108 -2.53 -22.72 -18.33
CA HIS A 108 -3.73 -21.95 -18.70
C HIS A 108 -3.45 -20.46 -18.90
N LEU A 109 -2.49 -19.87 -18.18
CA LEU A 109 -2.03 -18.49 -18.42
C LEU A 109 -1.39 -18.35 -19.80
N VAL A 110 -0.45 -19.23 -20.16
CA VAL A 110 0.22 -19.25 -21.48
C VAL A 110 -0.81 -19.38 -22.61
N HIS A 111 -1.80 -20.26 -22.44
CA HIS A 111 -2.87 -20.47 -23.41
C HIS A 111 -3.97 -19.40 -23.38
N ARG A 112 -3.82 -18.32 -22.59
CA ARG A 112 -4.79 -17.23 -22.46
C ARG A 112 -6.20 -17.70 -22.07
N ARG A 113 -6.28 -18.75 -21.24
CA ARG A 113 -7.53 -19.34 -20.73
C ARG A 113 -7.96 -18.76 -19.39
N ILE A 114 -7.02 -18.16 -18.63
CA ILE A 114 -7.32 -17.42 -17.41
C ILE A 114 -7.50 -15.94 -17.74
N LYS A 115 -8.67 -15.42 -17.38
CA LYS A 115 -8.95 -13.98 -17.38
C LYS A 115 -8.42 -13.36 -16.10
N VAL A 116 -7.98 -12.11 -16.16
CA VAL A 116 -7.57 -11.38 -14.95
C VAL A 116 -8.83 -10.82 -14.27
N GLY A 117 -9.17 -9.55 -14.54
CA GLY A 117 -10.38 -8.88 -14.06
C GLY A 117 -11.41 -8.57 -15.16
N GLY A 118 -11.01 -8.58 -16.43
CA GLY A 118 -11.88 -8.23 -17.55
C GLY A 118 -12.59 -9.40 -18.24
N SER A 119 -13.16 -9.12 -19.40
CA SER A 119 -13.86 -10.11 -20.23
C SER A 119 -12.90 -11.00 -21.03
N LEU A 120 -11.65 -10.54 -21.23
CA LEU A 120 -10.59 -11.22 -21.95
C LEU A 120 -9.38 -11.54 -21.05
N ALA A 121 -8.56 -12.48 -21.50
CA ALA A 121 -7.25 -12.78 -20.91
C ALA A 121 -6.24 -11.67 -21.23
N PRO A 122 -5.21 -11.46 -20.39
CA PRO A 122 -4.30 -10.34 -20.56
C PRO A 122 -3.53 -10.45 -21.87
N SER A 123 -3.49 -9.36 -22.61
CA SER A 123 -2.95 -9.28 -23.97
C SER A 123 -1.56 -8.63 -24.04
N SER A 124 -1.13 -7.95 -22.97
CA SER A 124 0.12 -7.20 -22.89
C SER A 124 0.83 -7.41 -21.55
N PRO A 125 2.14 -7.14 -21.44
CA PRO A 125 2.87 -7.17 -20.16
C PRO A 125 2.26 -6.23 -19.10
N GLU A 126 1.79 -5.05 -19.50
CA GLU A 126 1.22 -4.05 -18.58
C GLU A 126 -0.09 -4.52 -17.95
N THR A 127 -0.92 -5.24 -18.71
CA THR A 127 -2.18 -5.82 -18.19
C THR A 127 -2.00 -7.21 -17.58
N ASN A 128 -0.82 -7.82 -17.73
CA ASN A 128 -0.52 -9.15 -17.18
C ASN A 128 0.13 -9.06 -15.79
N VAL A 129 -0.72 -9.06 -14.77
CA VAL A 129 -0.31 -9.09 -13.35
C VAL A 129 0.45 -10.37 -12.95
N PHE A 130 0.36 -11.44 -13.74
CA PHE A 130 1.05 -12.72 -13.49
C PHE A 130 2.44 -12.81 -14.12
N SER A 131 2.87 -11.80 -14.88
CA SER A 131 4.03 -11.93 -15.78
C SER A 131 5.39 -12.00 -15.08
N GLU A 132 5.48 -11.68 -13.79
CA GLU A 132 6.75 -11.59 -13.03
C GLU A 132 7.77 -10.61 -13.66
N ARG A 133 7.30 -9.68 -14.51
CA ARG A 133 8.16 -8.83 -15.38
C ARG A 133 8.00 -7.32 -15.16
N TYR A 134 7.21 -6.90 -14.19
CA TYR A 134 6.96 -5.48 -13.96
C TYR A 134 8.22 -4.75 -13.48
N ASP A 135 8.76 -3.85 -14.30
CA ASP A 135 9.91 -2.99 -13.98
C ASP A 135 9.59 -1.52 -14.25
N PRO A 136 9.35 -0.70 -13.22
CA PRO A 136 9.12 0.72 -13.38
C PRO A 136 10.41 1.52 -13.52
N ARG A 137 11.60 0.93 -13.34
CA ARG A 137 12.85 1.69 -13.37
C ARG A 137 13.10 2.22 -14.78
N VAL A 138 13.31 3.53 -14.86
CA VAL A 138 13.57 4.23 -16.12
C VAL A 138 14.85 5.04 -15.98
N GLU A 139 15.91 4.63 -16.67
CA GLU A 139 17.11 5.45 -16.79
C GLU A 139 16.78 6.75 -17.55
N CYS A 140 16.90 7.88 -16.86
CA CYS A 140 16.56 9.18 -17.41
C CYS A 140 17.36 10.28 -16.72
N ASN A 141 18.17 11.01 -17.50
CA ASN A 141 19.05 12.08 -16.99
C ASN A 141 18.52 13.48 -17.33
N CYS A 142 17.22 13.63 -17.62
CA CYS A 142 16.63 14.93 -17.92
C CYS A 142 16.34 15.74 -16.64
N ALA A 143 15.99 17.01 -16.81
CA ALA A 143 15.56 17.90 -15.72
C ALA A 143 14.02 18.01 -15.62
N GLY A 144 13.30 16.96 -16.03
CA GLY A 144 11.84 16.98 -16.18
C GLY A 144 11.36 17.55 -17.51
N ASP A 145 10.04 17.75 -17.63
CA ASP A 145 9.44 18.37 -18.81
C ASP A 145 9.44 19.90 -18.69
N THR A 146 10.16 20.55 -19.59
CA THR A 146 10.40 22.00 -19.59
C THR A 146 9.51 22.76 -20.57
N ARG A 147 8.48 22.13 -21.15
CA ARG A 147 7.59 22.81 -22.10
C ARG A 147 6.79 23.92 -21.41
N ASP A 148 6.74 25.09 -22.05
CA ASP A 148 6.05 26.28 -21.54
C ASP A 148 4.51 26.16 -21.62
N ASP A 149 4.00 25.40 -22.58
CA ASP A 149 2.55 25.24 -22.86
C ASP A 149 1.91 24.06 -22.14
N LYS A 150 2.65 23.38 -21.26
CA LYS A 150 2.22 22.11 -20.64
C LYS A 150 0.88 22.18 -19.93
N THR A 151 0.53 23.30 -19.32
CA THR A 151 -0.76 23.50 -18.61
C THR A 151 -1.99 23.44 -19.53
N THR A 152 -1.80 23.52 -20.85
CA THR A 152 -2.87 23.38 -21.85
C THR A 152 -3.00 21.96 -22.39
N LEU A 153 -2.08 21.06 -22.02
CA LEU A 153 -2.02 19.68 -22.52
C LEU A 153 -2.95 18.77 -21.71
N THR A 154 -4.22 18.74 -22.09
CA THR A 154 -5.26 17.90 -21.46
C THR A 154 -5.43 16.54 -22.12
N ASP A 155 -4.68 16.24 -23.18
CA ASP A 155 -4.70 14.96 -23.89
C ASP A 155 -3.37 14.25 -23.71
N LEU A 156 -3.42 12.99 -23.25
CA LEU A 156 -2.26 12.16 -23.00
C LEU A 156 -1.38 11.96 -24.25
N SER A 157 -1.97 11.94 -25.45
CA SER A 157 -1.23 11.80 -26.70
C SER A 157 -0.25 12.96 -26.94
N LEU A 158 -0.54 14.16 -26.42
CA LEU A 158 0.33 15.32 -26.54
C LEU A 158 1.61 15.22 -25.68
N TRP A 159 1.69 14.21 -24.81
CA TRP A 159 2.85 13.94 -23.97
C TRP A 159 3.80 12.89 -24.57
N GLN A 160 3.46 12.28 -25.71
CA GLN A 160 4.29 11.25 -26.37
C GLN A 160 5.67 11.76 -26.77
N ASP A 161 5.77 13.04 -27.15
CA ASP A 161 7.01 13.68 -27.60
C ASP A 161 7.75 14.41 -26.47
N SER A 162 7.35 14.21 -25.20
CA SER A 162 8.06 14.78 -24.04
C SER A 162 9.54 14.42 -24.08
N GLU A 163 10.43 15.33 -23.71
CA GLU A 163 11.87 15.07 -23.62
C GLU A 163 12.21 14.10 -22.46
N CYS A 164 11.33 13.97 -21.46
CA CYS A 164 11.49 13.08 -20.32
C CYS A 164 11.14 11.62 -20.68
N GLN A 165 12.12 10.72 -20.57
CA GLN A 165 11.91 9.30 -20.87
C GLN A 165 10.89 8.64 -19.93
N SER A 166 10.85 9.04 -18.65
CA SER A 166 9.86 8.55 -17.69
C SER A 166 8.43 8.91 -18.13
N ILE A 167 8.18 10.17 -18.52
CA ILE A 167 6.88 10.60 -19.07
C ILE A 167 6.51 9.79 -20.32
N ARG A 168 7.43 9.63 -21.27
CA ARG A 168 7.18 8.82 -22.48
C ARG A 168 6.83 7.36 -22.14
N ARG A 169 7.50 6.76 -21.16
CA ARG A 169 7.22 5.39 -20.69
C ARG A 169 5.84 5.29 -20.05
N THR A 170 5.49 6.24 -19.17
CA THR A 170 4.16 6.33 -18.55
C THR A 170 3.06 6.45 -19.62
N VAL A 171 3.22 7.36 -20.60
CA VAL A 171 2.27 7.54 -21.71
C VAL A 171 2.10 6.24 -22.52
N ALA A 172 3.21 5.62 -22.89
CA ALA A 172 3.19 4.38 -23.68
C ALA A 172 2.52 3.21 -22.91
N ALA A 173 2.80 3.10 -21.61
CA ALA A 173 2.15 2.11 -20.74
C ALA A 173 0.65 2.38 -20.60
N ALA A 174 0.25 3.63 -20.34
CA ALA A 174 -1.16 4.01 -20.26
C ALA A 174 -1.92 3.73 -21.55
N GLN A 175 -1.36 4.06 -22.71
CA GLN A 175 -2.02 3.77 -23.99
C GLN A 175 -2.19 2.27 -24.22
N ARG A 176 -1.23 1.42 -23.84
CA ARG A 176 -1.41 -0.03 -23.86
C ARG A 176 -2.52 -0.49 -22.91
N VAL A 177 -2.59 0.04 -21.70
CA VAL A 177 -3.63 -0.30 -20.71
C VAL A 177 -5.02 0.17 -21.15
N ILE A 178 -5.14 1.39 -21.71
CA ILE A 178 -6.39 1.97 -22.20
C ILE A 178 -6.91 1.21 -23.42
N ASN A 179 -6.04 0.94 -24.40
CA ASN A 179 -6.41 0.20 -25.61
C ASN A 179 -6.85 -1.24 -25.31
N ASN A 180 -6.33 -1.83 -24.23
CA ASN A 180 -6.65 -3.18 -23.78
C ASN A 180 -7.59 -3.19 -22.55
N GLN A 181 -8.48 -2.20 -22.41
CA GLN A 181 -9.41 -2.11 -21.27
C GLN A 181 -10.26 -3.37 -21.05
N HIS A 182 -10.47 -4.20 -22.09
CA HIS A 182 -11.20 -5.47 -21.98
C HIS A 182 -10.48 -6.52 -21.12
N ASP A 183 -9.18 -6.35 -20.83
CA ASP A 183 -8.40 -7.25 -19.98
C ASP A 183 -8.70 -7.04 -18.48
N TRP A 184 -9.21 -5.86 -18.09
CA TRP A 184 -9.23 -5.45 -16.67
C TRP A 184 -10.36 -4.52 -16.21
N LYS A 185 -11.05 -3.78 -17.10
CA LYS A 185 -11.94 -2.67 -16.73
C LYS A 185 -13.00 -3.02 -15.68
N GLN A 186 -13.12 -2.18 -14.66
CA GLN A 186 -14.13 -2.23 -13.60
C GLN A 186 -14.86 -0.88 -13.46
N GLU A 187 -15.91 -0.84 -12.66
CA GLU A 187 -16.69 0.39 -12.42
C GLU A 187 -15.87 1.43 -11.64
N ILE A 188 -15.15 1.01 -10.60
CA ILE A 188 -14.41 1.92 -9.71
C ILE A 188 -13.16 2.46 -10.38
N PHE A 189 -12.44 1.63 -11.14
CA PHE A 189 -11.21 2.00 -11.83
C PHE A 189 -11.46 2.15 -13.33
N THR A 190 -11.40 3.38 -13.83
CA THR A 190 -11.75 3.72 -15.22
C THR A 190 -10.53 4.18 -16.02
N THR A 191 -10.61 4.10 -17.35
CA THR A 191 -9.57 4.63 -18.26
C THR A 191 -9.45 6.15 -18.16
N GLN A 192 -10.57 6.84 -17.89
CA GLN A 192 -10.56 8.29 -17.67
C GLN A 192 -9.87 8.63 -16.36
N GLY A 193 -10.19 7.93 -15.27
CA GLY A 193 -9.52 8.12 -13.98
C GLY A 193 -8.00 7.94 -14.08
N LEU A 194 -7.53 6.92 -14.82
CA LEU A 194 -6.10 6.75 -15.10
C LEU A 194 -5.52 7.94 -15.89
N THR A 195 -6.23 8.42 -16.90
CA THR A 195 -5.78 9.56 -17.72
C THR A 195 -5.66 10.83 -16.89
N ASP A 196 -6.68 11.12 -16.08
CA ASP A 196 -6.71 12.29 -15.21
C ASP A 196 -5.60 12.23 -14.15
N ALA A 197 -5.36 11.05 -13.55
CA ALA A 197 -4.29 10.82 -12.60
C ALA A 197 -2.91 11.11 -13.21
N ILE A 198 -2.64 10.60 -14.42
CA ILE A 198 -1.37 10.81 -15.11
C ILE A 198 -1.17 12.28 -15.46
N ILE A 199 -2.19 12.94 -16.00
CA ILE A 199 -2.12 14.36 -16.35
C ILE A 199 -1.86 15.21 -15.09
N GLU A 200 -2.54 14.93 -13.98
CA GLU A 200 -2.26 15.62 -12.71
C GLU A 200 -0.81 15.43 -12.26
N LEU A 201 -0.26 14.21 -12.34
CA LEU A 201 1.14 13.94 -12.00
C LEU A 201 2.12 14.72 -12.90
N PHE A 202 1.90 14.72 -14.22
CA PHE A 202 2.74 15.47 -15.16
C PHE A 202 2.67 16.98 -14.93
N LEU A 203 1.51 17.48 -14.49
CA LEU A 203 1.28 18.89 -14.21
C LEU A 203 1.58 19.30 -12.78
N SER A 204 1.96 18.37 -11.89
CA SER A 204 2.23 18.63 -10.47
C SER A 204 3.26 19.73 -10.21
N ASN A 205 4.17 19.95 -11.18
CA ASN A 205 5.19 21.00 -11.18
C ASN A 205 4.86 22.28 -11.96
N SER A 206 3.67 22.36 -12.55
CA SER A 206 3.24 23.47 -13.38
C SER A 206 2.52 24.53 -12.55
N ASP A 207 2.46 25.76 -13.06
CA ASP A 207 1.76 26.88 -12.42
C ASP A 207 2.12 27.09 -10.93
N PRO A 208 3.43 27.26 -10.62
CA PRO A 208 3.87 27.45 -9.24
C PRO A 208 3.26 28.73 -8.68
N GLN A 209 2.57 28.59 -7.55
CA GLN A 209 1.93 29.71 -6.88
C GLN A 209 2.96 30.53 -6.10
N PRO A 210 2.67 31.82 -5.83
CA PRO A 210 3.51 32.63 -4.95
C PRO A 210 3.69 31.99 -3.57
N ILE A 211 4.79 32.36 -2.89
CA ILE A 211 5.05 31.99 -1.50
C ILE A 211 3.84 32.41 -0.65
N PRO A 212 3.25 31.50 0.14
CA PRO A 212 2.02 31.78 0.87
C PRO A 212 2.26 32.78 2.00
N ASP A 213 1.23 33.58 2.29
CA ASP A 213 1.23 34.46 3.45
C ASP A 213 1.07 33.64 4.75
N THR A 214 1.56 34.19 5.85
CA THR A 214 1.40 33.60 7.18
C THR A 214 0.63 34.56 8.09
N CYS A 215 0.36 34.13 9.33
CA CYS A 215 -0.13 35.02 10.38
C CYS A 215 0.84 36.18 10.70
N HIS A 216 2.10 36.09 10.29
CA HIS A 216 3.11 37.14 10.49
C HIS A 216 3.16 38.14 9.31
N GLY A 217 2.22 38.03 8.36
CA GLY A 217 2.17 38.87 7.17
C GLY A 217 2.72 38.16 5.93
N SER A 218 3.24 38.94 4.98
CA SER A 218 3.60 38.37 3.68
C SER A 218 4.76 37.38 3.78
N GLY A 219 4.63 36.23 3.12
CA GLY A 219 5.68 35.21 3.04
C GLY A 219 6.95 35.70 2.35
N LEU A 220 6.87 36.79 1.57
CA LEU A 220 8.03 37.44 0.95
C LEU A 220 8.86 38.24 1.96
N THR A 221 8.20 38.88 2.92
CA THR A 221 8.88 39.73 3.94
C THR A 221 9.20 38.96 5.20
N ASN A 222 8.36 37.99 5.56
CA ASN A 222 8.49 37.13 6.74
C ASN A 222 8.43 35.67 6.29
N PRO A 223 9.54 35.15 5.71
CA PRO A 223 9.56 33.81 5.16
C PRO A 223 9.33 32.75 6.24
N ILE A 224 8.69 31.66 5.83
CA ILE A 224 8.54 30.46 6.67
C ILE A 224 9.95 29.95 7.02
N PRO A 225 10.22 29.56 8.28
CA PRO A 225 11.49 28.94 8.64
C PRO A 225 11.83 27.76 7.74
N GLU A 226 13.12 27.44 7.65
CA GLU A 226 13.58 26.27 6.89
C GLU A 226 12.86 25.00 7.39
N ILE A 227 12.15 24.33 6.48
CA ILE A 227 11.37 23.14 6.81
C ILE A 227 12.31 21.94 6.77
N ARG A 228 12.41 21.30 7.93
CA ARG A 228 13.16 20.07 8.13
C ARG A 228 12.26 19.01 8.72
N ALA A 229 12.62 17.77 8.46
CA ALA A 229 11.95 16.56 8.90
C ALA A 229 13.01 15.48 9.07
N PRO A 230 12.72 14.41 9.84
CA PRO A 230 13.59 13.25 9.81
C PRO A 230 13.54 12.62 8.42
N ASP A 231 14.71 12.36 7.84
CA ASP A 231 14.87 11.61 6.61
C ASP A 231 15.30 10.18 6.94
N ARG A 232 14.61 9.24 6.28
CA ARG A 232 14.40 7.84 6.69
C ARG A 232 15.67 7.14 7.21
N ARG A 233 15.79 6.98 8.53
CA ARG A 233 16.67 5.97 9.12
C ARG A 233 15.92 5.21 10.19
N PRO A 234 15.95 3.86 10.19
CA PRO A 234 15.71 3.12 11.41
C PRO A 234 16.70 3.61 12.48
N ASN A 235 16.19 4.04 13.62
CA ASN A 235 17.00 4.47 14.75
C ASN A 235 17.08 3.30 15.75
N PRO A 236 18.27 2.67 15.92
CA PRO A 236 18.42 1.54 16.84
C PRO A 236 18.04 1.82 18.29
N GLU A 237 17.96 3.10 18.71
CA GLU A 237 17.53 3.47 20.06
C GLU A 237 16.02 3.32 20.28
N CYS A 238 15.21 3.41 19.21
CA CYS A 238 13.75 3.36 19.32
C CYS A 238 13.08 2.31 18.42
N ASP A 239 13.77 1.77 17.42
CA ASP A 239 13.33 0.67 16.56
C ASP A 239 13.57 -0.70 17.17
N SER A 240 12.74 -1.67 16.75
CA SER A 240 13.00 -3.08 16.99
C SER A 240 14.26 -3.54 16.25
N ASP A 241 15.04 -4.43 16.89
CA ASP A 241 16.08 -5.20 16.20
C ASP A 241 15.46 -5.94 14.99
N PRO A 242 16.13 -5.98 13.83
CA PRO A 242 15.60 -6.63 12.63
C PRO A 242 15.16 -8.08 12.86
N ASN A 243 15.91 -8.87 13.64
CA ASN A 243 15.55 -10.27 13.90
C ASN A 243 14.29 -10.38 14.78
N VAL A 244 14.11 -9.44 15.71
CA VAL A 244 12.89 -9.36 16.52
C VAL A 244 11.73 -8.96 15.62
N HIS A 245 11.90 -7.94 14.78
CA HIS A 245 10.86 -7.48 13.85
C HIS A 245 10.43 -8.59 12.88
N ASP A 246 11.38 -9.28 12.23
CA ASP A 246 11.11 -10.40 11.32
C ASP A 246 10.42 -11.57 12.03
N SER A 247 10.72 -11.81 13.31
CA SER A 247 10.02 -12.82 14.09
C SER A 247 8.58 -12.45 14.44
N LEU A 248 8.28 -11.16 14.56
CA LEU A 248 6.92 -10.67 14.86
C LEU A 248 6.08 -10.49 13.58
N PHE A 249 6.71 -10.13 12.47
CA PHE A 249 6.09 -9.76 11.21
C PHE A 249 6.74 -10.52 10.03
N PRO A 250 6.69 -11.85 10.02
CA PRO A 250 7.45 -12.65 9.05
C PRO A 250 6.98 -12.39 7.63
N THR A 251 7.89 -11.99 6.74
CA THR A 251 7.66 -11.85 5.29
C THR A 251 8.53 -12.80 4.49
N THR A 252 8.10 -13.18 3.28
CA THR A 252 8.93 -13.99 2.38
C THR A 252 10.17 -13.21 1.95
N GLU A 253 9.99 -11.90 1.73
CA GLU A 253 11.06 -10.99 1.34
C GLU A 253 12.08 -10.75 2.47
N LYS A 254 11.65 -10.84 3.75
CA LYS A 254 12.45 -10.46 4.93
C LYS A 254 12.99 -9.04 4.84
N ILE A 255 12.14 -8.15 4.35
CA ILE A 255 12.43 -6.72 4.20
C ILE A 255 11.45 -5.96 5.10
N LYS A 256 11.99 -5.20 6.06
CA LYS A 256 11.20 -4.43 7.04
C LYS A 256 10.14 -3.56 6.37
N LEU A 257 10.48 -2.85 5.28
CA LEU A 257 9.53 -2.00 4.54
C LEU A 257 8.34 -2.80 4.00
N CYS A 258 8.58 -4.01 3.48
CA CYS A 258 7.54 -4.89 2.99
C CYS A 258 6.66 -5.37 4.14
N ALA A 259 7.27 -5.82 5.24
CA ALA A 259 6.55 -6.22 6.44
C ALA A 259 5.70 -5.08 7.01
N ASP A 260 6.23 -3.85 7.06
CA ASP A 260 5.53 -2.68 7.55
C ASP A 260 4.30 -2.34 6.67
N ALA A 261 4.45 -2.34 5.35
CA ALA A 261 3.33 -2.11 4.43
C ALA A 261 2.24 -3.19 4.53
N LYS A 262 2.66 -4.46 4.65
CA LYS A 262 1.75 -5.62 4.67
C LYS A 262 1.01 -5.74 6.01
N TYR A 263 1.75 -5.79 7.11
CA TYR A 263 1.18 -6.06 8.44
C TYR A 263 0.43 -4.88 9.02
N PHE A 264 0.84 -3.64 8.75
CA PHE A 264 0.21 -2.47 9.38
C PHE A 264 -0.88 -1.82 8.55
N PHE A 265 -0.97 -2.13 7.25
CA PHE A 265 -2.09 -1.69 6.41
C PHE A 265 -2.96 -2.87 5.95
N ALA A 266 -2.51 -3.60 4.93
CA ALA A 266 -3.31 -4.57 4.21
C ALA A 266 -3.92 -5.64 5.14
N MET A 267 -3.09 -6.24 5.99
CA MET A 267 -3.54 -7.23 6.96
C MET A 267 -4.30 -6.58 8.12
N ALA A 268 -3.92 -5.38 8.57
CA ALA A 268 -4.62 -4.67 9.64
C ALA A 268 -6.09 -4.37 9.28
N CYS A 269 -6.37 -4.02 8.02
CA CYS A 269 -7.73 -3.73 7.55
C CYS A 269 -8.69 -4.92 7.59
N GLY A 270 -8.21 -6.16 7.74
CA GLY A 270 -9.06 -7.35 7.89
C GLY A 270 -8.62 -8.29 9.03
N GLY A 271 -7.60 -7.89 9.79
CA GLY A 271 -6.91 -8.74 10.75
C GLY A 271 -7.83 -9.22 11.86
N SER A 272 -7.55 -10.43 12.37
CA SER A 272 -8.35 -11.20 13.34
C SER A 272 -9.82 -11.44 13.00
N LEU A 273 -10.28 -11.01 11.82
CA LEU A 273 -11.64 -11.24 11.30
C LEU A 273 -11.66 -11.99 9.97
N CYS A 274 -10.53 -12.06 9.28
CA CYS A 274 -10.37 -12.77 8.01
C CYS A 274 -9.29 -13.86 8.15
N ASP A 275 -9.33 -14.82 7.23
CA ASP A 275 -8.32 -15.86 7.10
C ASP A 275 -6.93 -15.28 6.83
N GLU A 276 -5.94 -15.70 7.64
CA GLU A 276 -4.59 -15.16 7.54
C GLU A 276 -3.92 -15.49 6.19
N GLY A 277 -4.21 -16.64 5.60
CA GLY A 277 -3.72 -17.00 4.27
C GLY A 277 -4.26 -16.08 3.18
N LEU A 278 -5.56 -15.72 3.24
CA LEU A 278 -6.15 -14.73 2.33
C LEU A 278 -5.58 -13.34 2.55
N LEU A 279 -5.49 -12.89 3.81
CA LEU A 279 -4.91 -11.58 4.15
C LEU A 279 -3.47 -11.46 3.65
N ARG A 280 -2.70 -12.55 3.79
CA ARG A 280 -1.33 -12.58 3.31
C ARG A 280 -1.24 -12.53 1.79
N ALA A 281 -2.06 -13.30 1.09
CA ALA A 281 -2.14 -13.24 -0.36
C ALA A 281 -2.56 -11.84 -0.86
N ILE A 282 -3.48 -11.15 -0.18
CA ILE A 282 -3.86 -9.77 -0.53
C ILE A 282 -2.70 -8.81 -0.32
N ALA A 283 -2.01 -8.94 0.81
CA ALA A 283 -0.86 -8.09 1.13
C ALA A 283 0.30 -8.29 0.15
N ASP A 284 0.62 -9.53 -0.20
CA ASP A 284 1.67 -9.87 -1.17
C ASP A 284 1.28 -9.50 -2.61
N ALA A 285 -0.01 -9.55 -2.97
CA ALA A 285 -0.48 -9.01 -4.27
C ALA A 285 -0.21 -7.50 -4.41
N GLY A 286 -0.08 -6.78 -3.30
CA GLY A 286 0.37 -5.40 -3.25
C GLY A 286 1.85 -5.18 -3.56
N ASN A 287 2.65 -6.23 -3.82
CA ASN A 287 4.08 -6.06 -4.12
C ASN A 287 4.35 -5.19 -5.36
N ASP A 288 3.45 -5.15 -6.34
CA ASP A 288 3.58 -4.21 -7.48
C ASP A 288 3.52 -2.74 -7.04
N VAL A 289 2.80 -2.44 -5.97
CA VAL A 289 2.76 -1.09 -5.38
C VAL A 289 4.13 -0.75 -4.82
N LEU A 290 4.71 -1.66 -4.03
CA LEU A 290 6.05 -1.49 -3.47
C LEU A 290 7.13 -1.35 -4.55
N ILE A 291 7.03 -2.13 -5.63
CA ILE A 291 7.92 -2.01 -6.80
C ILE A 291 7.77 -0.64 -7.47
N GLY A 292 6.54 -0.14 -7.65
CA GLY A 292 6.31 1.18 -8.24
C GLY A 292 6.90 2.32 -7.41
N ASP A 293 6.66 2.31 -6.10
CA ASP A 293 7.10 3.35 -5.16
C ASP A 293 8.60 3.35 -4.89
N TYR A 294 9.20 2.16 -4.77
CA TYR A 294 10.57 2.01 -4.26
C TYR A 294 11.51 1.32 -5.23
N GLY A 295 11.08 1.02 -6.46
CA GLY A 295 11.85 0.25 -7.43
C GLY A 295 13.27 0.78 -7.68
N ASP A 296 13.47 2.10 -7.62
CA ASP A 296 14.78 2.72 -7.87
C ASP A 296 15.81 2.44 -6.76
N ALA A 297 15.35 2.06 -5.57
CA ALA A 297 16.21 1.74 -4.43
C ALA A 297 16.48 0.23 -4.30
N MET A 298 15.70 -0.59 -4.99
CA MET A 298 15.80 -2.04 -4.91
C MET A 298 16.96 -2.59 -5.75
N ASP A 299 17.69 -3.55 -5.19
CA ASP A 299 18.56 -4.41 -5.99
C ASP A 299 17.74 -5.42 -6.83
N GLU A 300 18.39 -6.01 -7.83
CA GLU A 300 17.75 -6.99 -8.73
C GLU A 300 17.16 -8.19 -7.98
N LYS A 301 17.81 -8.60 -6.89
CA LYS A 301 17.37 -9.76 -6.10
C LYS A 301 16.03 -9.46 -5.43
N THR A 302 15.95 -8.33 -4.74
CA THR A 302 14.75 -7.83 -4.06
C THR A 302 13.59 -7.67 -5.05
N LEU A 303 13.89 -7.03 -6.19
CA LEU A 303 12.91 -6.83 -7.25
C LEU A 303 12.40 -8.15 -7.82
N THR A 304 13.28 -9.13 -8.02
CA THR A 304 12.91 -10.48 -8.47
C THR A 304 12.02 -11.18 -7.45
N THR A 305 12.35 -11.12 -6.16
CA THR A 305 11.52 -11.71 -5.11
C THR A 305 10.12 -11.09 -5.09
N LEU A 306 10.03 -9.75 -5.06
CA LEU A 306 8.73 -9.06 -5.02
C LEU A 306 7.84 -9.38 -6.22
N ARG A 307 8.42 -9.44 -7.43
CA ARG A 307 7.69 -9.79 -8.67
C ARG A 307 7.11 -11.20 -8.61
N ARG A 308 7.91 -12.16 -8.15
CA ARG A 308 7.53 -13.57 -8.09
C ARG A 308 6.46 -13.79 -7.02
N ASP A 309 6.68 -13.24 -5.83
CA ASP A 309 5.74 -13.35 -4.71
C ASP A 309 4.41 -12.66 -5.03
N GLY A 310 4.45 -11.46 -5.63
CA GLY A 310 3.24 -10.75 -6.06
C GLY A 310 2.45 -11.51 -7.13
N ALA A 311 3.14 -12.06 -8.14
CA ALA A 311 2.49 -12.86 -9.17
C ALA A 311 1.87 -14.15 -8.60
N ALA A 312 2.59 -14.83 -7.68
CA ALA A 312 2.09 -16.00 -6.97
C ALA A 312 0.83 -15.66 -6.17
N ALA A 313 0.83 -14.53 -5.46
CA ALA A 313 -0.27 -14.09 -4.62
C ALA A 313 -1.52 -13.75 -5.45
N VAL A 314 -1.38 -13.04 -6.56
CA VAL A 314 -2.52 -12.75 -7.45
C VAL A 314 -3.05 -14.04 -8.10
N ALA A 315 -2.18 -15.00 -8.44
CA ALA A 315 -2.58 -16.31 -8.95
C ALA A 315 -3.36 -17.13 -7.91
N PHE A 316 -2.91 -17.13 -6.65
CA PHE A 316 -3.61 -17.75 -5.53
C PHE A 316 -5.02 -17.14 -5.36
N LEU A 317 -5.10 -15.81 -5.29
CA LEU A 317 -6.38 -15.10 -5.16
C LEU A 317 -7.30 -15.34 -6.36
N LYS A 318 -6.74 -15.54 -7.56
CA LYS A 318 -7.53 -15.90 -8.75
C LYS A 318 -8.19 -17.27 -8.58
N LEU A 319 -7.48 -18.26 -8.06
CA LEU A 319 -8.05 -19.58 -7.78
C LEU A 319 -9.09 -19.51 -6.66
N CYS A 320 -8.85 -18.72 -5.61
CA CYS A 320 -9.87 -18.43 -4.59
C CYS A 320 -11.12 -17.76 -5.19
N LYS A 321 -10.96 -16.84 -6.17
CA LYS A 321 -12.10 -16.26 -6.89
C LYS A 321 -12.87 -17.32 -7.68
N LEU A 322 -12.17 -18.19 -8.41
CA LEU A 322 -12.81 -19.26 -9.17
C LEU A 322 -13.51 -20.29 -8.27
N ALA A 323 -13.06 -20.42 -7.03
CA ALA A 323 -13.63 -21.27 -5.99
C ALA A 323 -14.76 -20.60 -5.19
N ASP A 324 -15.18 -19.39 -5.57
CA ASP A 324 -16.17 -18.56 -4.87
C ASP A 324 -15.81 -18.21 -3.40
N VAL A 325 -14.52 -18.29 -3.04
CA VAL A 325 -14.00 -17.85 -1.74
C VAL A 325 -13.78 -16.33 -1.70
N VAL A 326 -13.45 -15.75 -2.86
CA VAL A 326 -13.28 -14.31 -3.07
C VAL A 326 -14.26 -13.86 -4.15
N THR A 327 -14.93 -12.73 -3.95
CA THR A 327 -15.92 -12.25 -4.93
C THR A 327 -15.25 -11.61 -6.15
N ALA A 328 -15.99 -11.53 -7.27
CA ALA A 328 -15.53 -10.81 -8.45
C ALA A 328 -15.26 -9.32 -8.15
N ILE A 329 -16.11 -8.67 -7.36
CA ILE A 329 -15.91 -7.26 -6.98
C ILE A 329 -14.60 -7.07 -6.22
N GLN A 330 -14.25 -7.98 -5.30
CA GLN A 330 -13.01 -7.91 -4.53
C GLN A 330 -11.78 -8.08 -5.45
N PHE A 331 -11.72 -9.20 -6.18
CA PHE A 331 -10.55 -9.57 -6.97
C PHE A 331 -10.37 -8.68 -8.22
N ASP A 332 -11.44 -8.42 -8.96
CA ASP A 332 -11.33 -7.74 -10.25
C ASP A 332 -10.94 -6.26 -10.07
N ASN A 333 -11.42 -5.60 -9.01
CA ASN A 333 -10.98 -4.25 -8.67
C ASN A 333 -9.56 -4.22 -8.08
N LEU A 334 -9.12 -5.26 -7.36
CA LEU A 334 -7.73 -5.36 -6.93
C LEU A 334 -6.82 -5.37 -8.16
N VAL A 335 -7.09 -6.25 -9.11
CA VAL A 335 -6.34 -6.33 -10.37
C VAL A 335 -6.37 -5.01 -11.13
N ALA A 336 -7.55 -4.38 -11.26
CA ALA A 336 -7.67 -3.10 -11.95
C ALA A 336 -6.82 -2.01 -11.27
N SER A 337 -6.84 -1.95 -9.93
CA SER A 337 -6.01 -1.03 -9.15
C SER A 337 -4.52 -1.26 -9.38
N LEU A 338 -4.06 -2.52 -9.36
CA LEU A 338 -2.65 -2.87 -9.59
C LEU A 338 -2.19 -2.53 -11.01
N ILE A 339 -3.02 -2.80 -12.03
CA ILE A 339 -2.71 -2.47 -13.43
C ILE A 339 -2.57 -0.96 -13.61
N GLN A 340 -3.49 -0.17 -13.04
CA GLN A 340 -3.40 1.29 -13.10
C GLN A 340 -2.20 1.83 -12.31
N PHE A 341 -1.92 1.26 -11.13
CA PHE A 341 -0.77 1.62 -10.32
C PHE A 341 0.54 1.37 -11.06
N ARG A 342 0.68 0.21 -11.73
CA ARG A 342 1.85 -0.11 -12.55
C ARG A 342 2.14 0.96 -13.62
N VAL A 343 1.11 1.60 -14.17
CA VAL A 343 1.27 2.70 -15.12
C VAL A 343 1.85 3.93 -14.42
N LEU A 344 1.29 4.31 -13.27
CA LEU A 344 1.79 5.44 -12.47
C LEU A 344 3.23 5.21 -12.01
N GLY A 345 3.57 3.97 -11.67
CA GLY A 345 4.91 3.59 -11.22
C GLY A 345 6.03 3.88 -12.22
N TYR A 346 5.76 4.05 -13.53
CA TYR A 346 6.79 4.48 -14.49
C TYR A 346 7.15 5.97 -14.37
N TYR A 347 6.31 6.79 -13.72
CA TYR A 347 6.55 8.21 -13.56
C TYR A 347 7.60 8.47 -12.47
N ARG A 348 8.51 9.41 -12.75
CA ARG A 348 9.52 9.93 -11.83
C ARG A 348 9.61 11.43 -12.00
N ASP A 349 9.56 12.16 -10.89
CA ASP A 349 9.72 13.60 -10.93
C ASP A 349 11.18 14.03 -11.11
N HIS A 350 11.62 14.07 -12.36
CA HIS A 350 12.93 14.64 -12.72
C HIS A 350 12.96 16.18 -12.67
N GLY A 351 11.81 16.84 -12.52
CA GLY A 351 11.70 18.29 -12.34
C GLY A 351 12.17 18.77 -10.98
N ARG A 352 12.21 17.87 -9.97
CA ARG A 352 12.49 18.13 -8.55
C ARG A 352 13.64 19.10 -8.26
N ALA A 353 14.75 18.98 -9.01
CA ALA A 353 15.96 19.77 -8.79
C ALA A 353 15.78 21.26 -9.13
N SER A 354 14.90 21.59 -10.07
CA SER A 354 14.66 22.97 -10.56
C SER A 354 13.80 23.82 -9.62
N LEU A 355 13.25 23.19 -8.58
CA LEU A 355 12.18 23.76 -7.79
C LEU A 355 12.69 24.49 -6.55
N ALA A 356 11.96 25.54 -6.17
CA ALA A 356 12.22 26.25 -4.92
C ALA A 356 12.04 25.32 -3.70
N GLY A 357 12.75 25.62 -2.62
CA GLY A 357 12.50 24.98 -1.32
C GLY A 357 11.27 25.57 -0.63
N GLY A 358 10.71 24.84 0.34
CA GLY A 358 9.60 25.31 1.18
C GLY A 358 8.22 24.96 0.64
N LEU A 359 7.20 25.65 1.16
CA LEU A 359 5.79 25.42 0.81
C LEU A 359 5.34 26.38 -0.27
N TYR A 360 4.74 25.83 -1.32
CA TYR A 360 4.07 26.59 -2.36
C TYR A 360 3.11 25.68 -3.13
N GLY A 361 2.03 26.28 -3.62
CA GLY A 361 1.06 25.58 -4.42
C GLY A 361 1.50 25.36 -5.87
N SER A 362 0.81 24.49 -6.59
CA SER A 362 0.99 24.24 -8.03
C SER A 362 -0.35 23.96 -8.71
N HIS A 363 -0.34 23.55 -9.99
CA HIS A 363 -1.53 23.18 -10.75
C HIS A 363 -2.44 22.13 -10.07
N THR A 364 -1.88 21.28 -9.21
CA THR A 364 -2.67 20.33 -8.42
C THR A 364 -3.65 21.09 -7.51
N THR A 365 -4.93 20.97 -7.83
CA THR A 365 -6.04 21.62 -7.10
C THR A 365 -6.99 20.60 -6.48
N GLY A 366 -6.89 19.33 -6.89
CA GLY A 366 -7.68 18.21 -6.39
C GLY A 366 -6.88 17.37 -5.39
N LEU A 367 -7.55 16.92 -4.33
CA LEU A 367 -6.94 16.06 -3.30
C LEU A 367 -6.84 14.59 -3.74
N VAL A 368 -7.66 14.18 -4.72
CA VAL A 368 -7.98 12.75 -4.94
C VAL A 368 -7.56 12.22 -6.30
N VAL A 369 -7.29 13.05 -7.31
CA VAL A 369 -7.24 12.58 -8.71
C VAL A 369 -6.21 11.47 -8.92
N HIS A 370 -4.91 11.72 -8.70
CA HIS A 370 -3.92 10.63 -8.77
C HIS A 370 -3.96 9.70 -7.55
N ARG A 371 -4.25 10.23 -6.35
CA ARG A 371 -4.33 9.46 -5.10
C ARG A 371 -5.38 8.34 -5.13
N TYR A 372 -6.38 8.46 -6.00
CA TYR A 372 -7.39 7.43 -6.25
C TYR A 372 -6.79 6.07 -6.64
N ILE A 373 -5.60 6.10 -7.26
CA ILE A 373 -4.82 4.94 -7.66
C ILE A 373 -3.59 4.83 -6.76
N ASP A 374 -2.84 5.93 -6.62
CA ASP A 374 -1.51 5.98 -6.02
C ASP A 374 -1.47 5.69 -4.50
N SER A 375 -2.59 5.81 -3.78
CA SER A 375 -2.63 5.46 -2.35
C SER A 375 -2.78 3.95 -2.10
N ALA A 376 -2.94 3.13 -3.15
CA ALA A 376 -3.13 1.67 -3.07
C ALA A 376 -4.19 1.19 -2.07
N ILE A 377 -5.20 2.02 -1.80
CA ILE A 377 -6.21 1.81 -0.74
C ILE A 377 -6.99 0.50 -0.97
N TRP A 378 -7.13 0.07 -2.23
CA TRP A 378 -7.88 -1.12 -2.57
C TRP A 378 -7.35 -2.39 -1.90
N VAL A 379 -6.04 -2.48 -1.63
CA VAL A 379 -5.46 -3.63 -0.92
C VAL A 379 -6.09 -3.78 0.47
N GLY A 380 -6.24 -2.67 1.21
CA GLY A 380 -6.94 -2.66 2.50
C GLY A 380 -8.46 -2.85 2.37
N VAL A 381 -9.08 -2.30 1.33
CA VAL A 381 -10.53 -2.46 1.05
C VAL A 381 -10.88 -3.93 0.83
N MET A 382 -10.06 -4.67 0.09
CA MET A 382 -10.31 -6.10 -0.14
C MET A 382 -10.25 -6.90 1.17
N SER A 383 -9.25 -6.65 2.02
CA SER A 383 -9.15 -7.26 3.34
C SER A 383 -10.36 -6.94 4.23
N ALA A 384 -10.76 -5.67 4.28
CA ALA A 384 -11.92 -5.23 5.05
C ALA A 384 -13.23 -5.84 4.51
N SER A 385 -13.38 -5.91 3.19
CA SER A 385 -14.55 -6.51 2.54
C SER A 385 -14.69 -8.00 2.87
N LEU A 386 -13.60 -8.76 2.88
CA LEU A 386 -13.64 -10.16 3.31
C LEU A 386 -13.97 -10.30 4.80
N ALA A 387 -13.42 -9.43 5.64
CA ALA A 387 -13.65 -9.45 7.08
C ALA A 387 -15.10 -9.10 7.48
N THR A 388 -15.76 -8.22 6.73
CA THR A 388 -17.12 -7.75 7.04
C THR A 388 -18.21 -8.41 6.21
N GLY A 389 -17.85 -8.96 5.04
CA GLY A 389 -18.79 -9.40 4.01
C GLY A 389 -19.49 -8.24 3.28
N GLU A 390 -19.06 -7.00 3.51
CA GLU A 390 -19.65 -5.81 2.89
C GLU A 390 -18.97 -5.51 1.55
N GLU A 391 -19.73 -4.91 0.63
CA GLU A 391 -19.22 -4.38 -0.64
C GLU A 391 -19.11 -2.85 -0.57
N ILE A 392 -18.22 -2.30 -1.40
CA ILE A 392 -17.98 -0.87 -1.49
C ILE A 392 -18.46 -0.31 -2.83
N THR A 393 -19.06 0.88 -2.78
CA THR A 393 -19.42 1.64 -3.98
C THR A 393 -18.31 2.62 -4.36
N GLU A 394 -18.30 3.10 -5.60
CA GLU A 394 -17.36 4.13 -6.06
C GLU A 394 -17.37 5.38 -5.15
N THR A 395 -18.55 5.85 -4.73
CA THR A 395 -18.68 7.01 -3.85
C THR A 395 -18.05 6.79 -2.48
N LYS A 396 -18.20 5.59 -1.90
CA LYS A 396 -17.56 5.24 -0.63
C LYS A 396 -16.05 5.11 -0.81
N TYR A 397 -15.59 4.50 -1.90
CA TYR A 397 -14.17 4.38 -2.21
C TYR A 397 -13.52 5.76 -2.41
N PHE A 398 -14.17 6.68 -3.14
CA PHE A 398 -13.71 8.06 -3.29
C PHE A 398 -13.55 8.76 -1.92
N ARG A 399 -14.53 8.59 -1.02
CA ARG A 399 -14.44 9.13 0.34
C ARG A 399 -13.28 8.53 1.13
N LEU A 400 -13.08 7.21 1.04
CA LEU A 400 -11.95 6.52 1.66
C LEU A 400 -10.61 7.06 1.18
N VAL A 401 -10.42 7.18 -0.14
CA VAL A 401 -9.20 7.76 -0.69
C VAL A 401 -9.02 9.18 -0.17
N THR A 402 -10.06 10.01 -0.20
CA THR A 402 -9.99 11.40 0.26
C THR A 402 -9.47 11.50 1.69
N VAL A 403 -10.04 10.72 2.61
CA VAL A 403 -9.65 10.78 4.03
C VAL A 403 -8.28 10.16 4.27
N CYS A 404 -7.95 9.06 3.59
CA CYS A 404 -6.63 8.41 3.73
C CYS A 404 -5.51 9.30 3.16
N SER A 405 -5.75 9.98 2.04
CA SER A 405 -4.82 10.99 1.50
C SER A 405 -4.60 12.13 2.49
N LEU A 406 -5.66 12.62 3.15
CA LEU A 406 -5.48 13.64 4.21
C LEU A 406 -4.59 13.15 5.35
N PHE A 407 -4.78 11.91 5.81
CA PHE A 407 -3.91 11.34 6.86
C PHE A 407 -2.45 11.29 6.43
N ASN A 408 -2.19 10.71 5.26
CA ASN A 408 -0.84 10.55 4.74
C ASN A 408 -0.16 11.90 4.49
N ASP A 409 -0.84 12.77 3.75
CA ASP A 409 -0.25 13.98 3.20
C ASP A 409 -0.09 15.09 4.24
N LEU A 410 -0.90 15.08 5.31
CA LEU A 410 -0.67 15.93 6.49
C LEU A 410 0.57 15.45 7.24
N VAL A 411 0.69 14.15 7.51
CA VAL A 411 1.85 13.61 8.26
C VAL A 411 3.15 13.80 7.48
N ASP A 412 3.12 13.58 6.18
CA ASP A 412 4.30 13.71 5.32
C ASP A 412 4.58 15.15 4.85
N LEU A 413 3.73 16.14 5.20
CA LEU A 413 3.86 17.53 4.74
C LEU A 413 5.29 18.08 4.88
N ARG A 414 5.93 17.89 6.04
CA ARG A 414 7.30 18.39 6.27
C ARG A 414 8.35 17.62 5.45
N GLY A 415 8.24 16.29 5.43
CA GLY A 415 9.16 15.43 4.69
C GLY A 415 9.09 15.72 3.19
N ASP A 416 7.87 15.86 2.66
CA ASP A 416 7.63 16.15 1.25
C ASP A 416 8.01 17.58 0.88
N ALA A 417 7.81 18.56 1.77
CA ALA A 417 8.32 19.90 1.58
C ALA A 417 9.87 19.93 1.53
N MET A 418 10.53 19.22 2.46
CA MET A 418 11.99 19.12 2.52
C MET A 418 12.57 18.43 1.28
N ARG A 419 11.99 17.29 0.88
CA ARG A 419 12.38 16.53 -0.31
C ARG A 419 11.89 17.15 -1.62
N LYS A 420 11.08 18.20 -1.57
CA LYS A 420 10.41 18.84 -2.73
C LYS A 420 9.51 17.87 -3.51
N GLN A 421 8.91 16.87 -2.85
CA GLN A 421 7.99 15.90 -3.45
C GLN A 421 6.71 16.58 -3.93
N ARG A 422 6.17 16.16 -5.08
CA ARG A 422 5.12 16.89 -5.80
C ARG A 422 3.77 16.23 -5.77
N GLU A 423 3.76 14.97 -5.38
CA GLU A 423 2.61 14.10 -5.31
C GLU A 423 1.73 14.44 -4.09
N ASN A 424 2.26 15.16 -3.09
CA ASN A 424 1.49 15.59 -1.92
C ASN A 424 0.49 16.72 -2.29
N PRO A 425 -0.82 16.44 -2.43
CA PRO A 425 -1.81 17.42 -2.87
C PRO A 425 -2.08 18.49 -1.82
N ILE A 426 -1.82 18.24 -0.54
CA ILE A 426 -1.94 19.27 0.51
C ILE A 426 -0.83 20.30 0.32
N LEU A 427 0.40 19.84 0.09
CA LEU A 427 1.54 20.69 -0.21
C LEU A 427 1.30 21.52 -1.49
N ARG A 428 0.76 20.90 -2.53
CA ARG A 428 0.48 21.57 -3.82
C ARG A 428 -0.81 22.38 -3.85
N GLY A 429 -1.74 22.10 -2.95
CA GLY A 429 -3.01 22.80 -2.82
C GLY A 429 -2.92 24.13 -2.06
N VAL A 430 -1.75 24.47 -1.49
CA VAL A 430 -1.56 25.70 -0.71
C VAL A 430 -1.97 26.92 -1.54
N ARG A 431 -2.90 27.72 -1.00
CA ARG A 431 -3.34 29.01 -1.54
C ARG A 431 -3.59 30.01 -0.40
N GLY A 432 -3.23 31.27 -0.61
CA GLY A 432 -3.48 32.34 0.36
C GLY A 432 -2.70 32.15 1.68
N ARG A 433 -3.40 32.27 2.81
CA ARG A 433 -2.80 32.20 4.16
C ARG A 433 -2.57 30.74 4.58
N LEU A 434 -1.31 30.34 4.72
CA LEU A 434 -0.89 28.99 5.06
C LEU A 434 -1.55 28.45 6.34
N CYS A 435 -1.52 29.22 7.43
CA CYS A 435 -2.03 28.74 8.73
C CYS A 435 -3.54 28.43 8.65
N GLY A 436 -4.30 29.18 7.85
CA GLY A 436 -5.73 28.94 7.64
C GLY A 436 -6.01 27.77 6.71
N TYR A 437 -5.19 27.63 5.66
CA TYR A 437 -5.25 26.50 4.75
C TYR A 437 -5.03 25.17 5.49
N LEU A 438 -3.93 25.05 6.23
CA LEU A 438 -3.65 23.85 7.04
C LEU A 438 -4.71 23.64 8.12
N ASP A 439 -5.33 24.72 8.62
CA ASP A 439 -6.44 24.60 9.58
C ASP A 439 -7.71 24.00 8.99
N SER A 440 -8.02 24.39 7.76
CA SER A 440 -9.10 23.81 6.98
C SER A 440 -8.82 22.34 6.67
N CYS A 441 -7.60 21.97 6.28
CA CYS A 441 -7.24 20.57 5.97
C CYS A 441 -7.41 19.64 7.19
N ILE A 442 -6.92 20.02 8.37
CA ILE A 442 -7.12 19.23 9.60
C ILE A 442 -8.61 19.15 9.96
N SER A 443 -9.33 20.27 9.87
CA SER A 443 -10.77 20.28 10.10
C SER A 443 -11.52 19.32 9.17
N GLN A 444 -11.19 19.33 7.88
CA GLN A 444 -11.77 18.44 6.88
C GLN A 444 -11.41 16.98 7.15
N CYS A 445 -10.16 16.72 7.53
CA CYS A 445 -9.67 15.40 7.93
C CYS A 445 -10.50 14.80 9.06
N LEU A 446 -10.75 15.57 10.13
CA LEU A 446 -11.56 15.11 11.27
C LEU A 446 -13.01 14.83 10.89
N THR A 447 -13.62 15.73 10.11
CA THR A 447 -15.00 15.57 9.64
C THR A 447 -15.15 14.32 8.78
N LEU A 448 -14.30 14.15 7.76
CA LEU A 448 -14.37 13.00 6.87
C LEU A 448 -14.03 11.69 7.58
N ALA A 449 -13.07 11.69 8.51
CA ALA A 449 -12.77 10.52 9.33
C ALA A 449 -13.99 10.09 10.15
N CYS A 450 -14.62 11.03 10.85
CA CYS A 450 -15.83 10.76 11.63
C CYS A 450 -16.99 10.24 10.75
N GLU A 451 -17.23 10.87 9.61
CA GLU A 451 -18.29 10.46 8.68
C GLU A 451 -18.04 9.06 8.09
N THR A 452 -16.80 8.73 7.78
CA THR A 452 -16.41 7.46 7.17
C THR A 452 -16.40 6.32 8.19
N LEU A 453 -15.88 6.56 9.39
CA LEU A 453 -15.92 5.59 10.49
C LEU A 453 -17.35 5.26 10.93
N GLY A 454 -18.26 6.23 10.80
CA GLY A 454 -19.67 6.09 11.16
C GLY A 454 -20.58 5.62 10.02
N SER A 455 -20.08 5.42 8.80
CA SER A 455 -20.92 5.05 7.65
C SER A 455 -21.22 3.56 7.58
N ASP A 456 -20.19 2.72 7.69
CA ASP A 456 -20.25 1.27 7.60
C ASP A 456 -18.97 0.63 8.14
N ARG A 457 -19.01 -0.69 8.37
CA ARG A 457 -17.91 -1.40 9.03
C ARG A 457 -16.69 -1.51 8.12
N LEU A 458 -16.88 -1.78 6.83
CA LEU A 458 -15.77 -1.87 5.87
C LEU A 458 -14.99 -0.56 5.82
N SER A 459 -15.67 0.56 5.60
CA SER A 459 -15.03 1.86 5.49
C SER A 459 -14.34 2.26 6.80
N GLY A 460 -14.96 1.95 7.93
CA GLY A 460 -14.35 2.14 9.24
C GLY A 460 -13.07 1.34 9.44
N MET A 461 -13.06 0.05 9.07
CA MET A 461 -11.86 -0.80 9.13
C MET A 461 -10.72 -0.30 8.24
N VAL A 462 -11.03 0.22 7.05
CA VAL A 462 -10.00 0.80 6.19
C VAL A 462 -9.41 2.07 6.80
N VAL A 463 -10.23 2.98 7.34
CA VAL A 463 -9.73 4.18 8.04
C VAL A 463 -8.86 3.82 9.25
N LEU A 464 -9.31 2.88 10.08
CA LEU A 464 -8.57 2.39 11.24
C LEU A 464 -7.23 1.76 10.84
N GLY A 465 -7.24 0.87 9.83
CA GLY A 465 -6.03 0.23 9.32
C GLY A 465 -5.07 1.21 8.67
N PHE A 466 -5.57 2.22 7.94
CA PHE A 466 -4.72 3.25 7.35
C PHE A 466 -4.07 4.15 8.41
N CYS A 467 -4.80 4.55 9.45
CA CYS A 467 -4.20 5.25 10.61
C CYS A 467 -3.14 4.39 11.29
N ASN A 468 -3.38 3.09 11.44
CA ASN A 468 -2.39 2.14 11.98
C ASN A 468 -1.14 2.09 11.11
N TRP A 469 -1.27 2.04 9.78
CA TRP A 469 -0.13 2.10 8.86
C TRP A 469 0.63 3.41 8.94
N VAL A 470 -0.05 4.56 8.92
CA VAL A 470 0.62 5.87 9.03
C VAL A 470 1.45 5.97 10.31
N VAL A 471 0.94 5.49 11.45
CA VAL A 471 1.68 5.56 12.73
C VAL A 471 2.72 4.45 12.86
N MET A 472 2.42 3.22 12.43
CA MET A 472 3.33 2.09 12.57
C MET A 472 4.38 2.10 11.46
N ALA A 473 4.00 2.01 10.18
CA ALA A 473 4.96 1.93 9.07
C ALA A 473 5.82 3.20 8.91
N SER A 474 5.23 4.38 9.18
CA SER A 474 5.98 5.64 9.23
C SER A 474 6.29 6.08 10.67
N HIS A 475 6.47 5.14 11.60
CA HIS A 475 6.68 5.44 13.02
C HIS A 475 7.83 6.39 13.28
N HIS A 476 9.01 6.13 12.71
CA HIS A 476 10.15 7.02 12.82
C HIS A 476 9.73 8.46 12.50
N LYS A 477 8.98 8.69 11.42
CA LYS A 477 8.44 10.01 11.09
C LYS A 477 7.48 10.52 12.16
N VAL A 478 6.38 9.81 12.47
CA VAL A 478 5.34 10.34 13.36
C VAL A 478 5.89 10.59 14.77
N TYR A 479 6.63 9.62 15.32
CA TYR A 479 7.23 9.73 16.64
C TYR A 479 8.27 10.86 16.70
N GLU A 480 9.17 10.94 15.73
CA GLU A 480 10.21 11.99 15.71
C GLU A 480 9.61 13.35 15.38
N LEU A 481 8.59 13.45 14.53
CA LEU A 481 7.85 14.68 14.27
C LEU A 481 7.22 15.21 15.55
N VAL A 482 6.53 14.35 16.31
CA VAL A 482 5.88 14.76 17.56
C VAL A 482 6.89 15.12 18.65
N ASN A 483 8.07 14.48 18.71
CA ASN A 483 9.07 14.74 19.75
C ASN A 483 10.15 15.77 19.37
N GLY A 484 10.43 15.94 18.08
CA GLY A 484 11.52 16.74 17.53
C GLY A 484 11.15 18.17 17.19
N VAL A 485 9.85 18.48 17.01
CA VAL A 485 9.40 19.86 16.81
C VAL A 485 9.25 20.60 18.14
N ARG A 486 9.59 21.89 18.15
CA ARG A 486 9.43 22.80 19.30
C ARG A 486 8.68 24.05 18.89
N GLU A 487 7.91 24.58 19.83
CA GLU A 487 7.20 25.84 19.65
C GLU A 487 8.20 26.99 19.47
N VAL A 488 7.84 27.96 18.63
CA VAL A 488 8.65 29.14 18.37
C VAL A 488 8.23 30.25 19.35
N ASP A 489 9.08 30.54 20.33
CA ASP A 489 8.76 31.46 21.45
C ASP A 489 8.68 32.96 21.07
N HIS A 490 9.09 33.33 19.85
CA HIS A 490 9.19 34.74 19.43
C HIS A 490 7.92 35.29 18.77
N TYR A 491 6.92 34.43 18.52
CA TYR A 491 5.66 34.81 17.89
C TYR A 491 4.47 34.30 18.70
N SER A 492 3.37 35.06 18.71
CA SER A 492 2.13 34.58 19.29
C SER A 492 1.55 33.45 18.43
N THR A 493 1.16 32.34 19.05
CA THR A 493 0.46 31.26 18.37
C THR A 493 -0.88 31.73 17.79
N CYS A 494 -1.19 31.22 16.60
CA CYS A 494 -2.52 31.39 16.03
C CYS A 494 -3.58 30.70 16.88
N LYS A 495 -4.78 31.26 16.84
CA LYS A 495 -6.00 30.55 17.22
C LYS A 495 -6.48 29.73 16.03
N TYR A 496 -6.78 28.46 16.27
CA TYR A 496 -7.20 27.51 15.26
C TYR A 496 -8.53 26.90 15.66
N ASP A 497 -9.48 26.89 14.72
CA ASP A 497 -10.81 26.35 14.98
C ASP A 497 -10.72 24.85 15.28
N SER A 498 -9.81 24.14 14.62
CA SER A 498 -9.58 22.71 14.85
C SER A 498 -9.15 22.34 16.26
N THR A 499 -8.51 23.25 17.01
CA THR A 499 -8.06 23.01 18.39
C THR A 499 -8.94 23.70 19.43
N GLU A 500 -9.56 24.84 19.09
CA GLU A 500 -10.47 25.54 20.01
C GLU A 500 -11.86 24.90 20.04
N ASP A 501 -12.35 24.35 18.92
CA ASP A 501 -13.63 23.64 18.84
C ASP A 501 -13.44 22.12 18.97
N GLU A 502 -13.57 21.62 20.19
CA GLU A 502 -13.50 20.18 20.47
C GLU A 502 -14.65 19.37 19.84
N THR A 503 -15.69 20.00 19.29
CA THR A 503 -16.88 19.30 18.76
C THR A 503 -16.51 18.25 17.71
N LYS A 504 -15.60 18.56 16.79
CA LYS A 504 -15.20 17.61 15.72
C LYS A 504 -14.47 16.40 16.29
N TYR A 505 -13.53 16.64 17.22
CA TYR A 505 -12.78 15.55 17.85
C TYR A 505 -13.68 14.72 18.79
N ASN A 506 -14.58 15.34 19.54
CA ASN A 506 -15.54 14.64 20.38
C ASN A 506 -16.51 13.77 19.57
N ASN A 507 -16.93 14.23 18.38
CA ASN A 507 -17.70 13.42 17.45
C ASN A 507 -16.91 12.20 16.96
N LEU A 508 -15.63 12.38 16.62
CA LEU A 508 -14.73 11.28 16.25
C LEU A 508 -14.61 10.27 17.41
N LEU A 509 -14.37 10.74 18.64
CA LEU A 509 -14.26 9.89 19.83
C LEU A 509 -15.51 9.04 20.02
N ARG A 510 -16.70 9.63 19.89
CA ARG A 510 -17.98 8.92 20.00
C ARG A 510 -18.13 7.80 18.98
N VAL A 511 -17.74 8.03 17.73
CA VAL A 511 -17.78 6.98 16.70
C VAL A 511 -16.76 5.87 17.00
N LEU A 512 -15.58 6.23 17.54
CA LEU A 512 -14.53 5.27 17.88
C LEU A 512 -14.90 4.37 19.07
N GLU A 513 -15.83 4.78 19.95
CA GLU A 513 -16.32 3.94 21.06
C GLU A 513 -16.79 2.56 20.59
N HIS A 514 -17.38 2.46 19.39
CA HIS A 514 -17.86 1.20 18.81
C HIS A 514 -16.75 0.18 18.52
N TYR A 515 -15.50 0.64 18.39
CA TYR A 515 -14.34 -0.20 18.12
C TYR A 515 -13.53 -0.52 19.38
N GLY A 516 -13.98 -0.06 20.56
CA GLY A 516 -13.34 -0.32 21.84
C GLY A 516 -12.12 0.56 22.12
N THR A 517 -11.44 0.27 23.23
CA THR A 517 -10.20 0.91 23.66
C THR A 517 -9.45 -0.03 24.60
N LEU A 518 -8.12 -0.02 24.53
CA LEU A 518 -7.22 -0.68 25.47
C LEU A 518 -6.90 0.25 26.67
N GLY A 519 -7.46 1.46 26.68
CA GLY A 519 -7.30 2.43 27.76
C GLY A 519 -5.86 2.91 27.88
N LYS A 520 -5.27 2.79 29.08
CA LYS A 520 -3.90 3.24 29.34
C LYS A 520 -2.83 2.35 28.70
N ASP A 521 -3.19 1.11 28.37
CA ASP A 521 -2.31 0.14 27.73
C ASP A 521 -2.40 0.24 26.19
N GLY A 522 -3.23 1.15 25.68
CA GLY A 522 -3.39 1.41 24.26
C GLY A 522 -2.19 2.12 23.64
N PRO A 523 -2.00 1.96 22.32
CA PRO A 523 -0.93 2.61 21.60
C PRO A 523 -1.18 4.11 21.47
N HIS A 524 -0.09 4.87 21.36
CA HIS A 524 -0.14 6.32 21.12
C HIS A 524 1.11 6.79 20.37
N VAL A 525 1.01 7.91 19.66
CA VAL A 525 2.10 8.45 18.81
C VAL A 525 3.39 8.77 19.56
N LEU A 526 3.32 8.96 20.88
CA LEU A 526 4.49 9.19 21.74
C LEU A 526 5.20 7.89 22.20
N MET A 527 4.72 6.71 21.80
CA MET A 527 5.31 5.43 22.19
C MET A 527 6.41 5.07 21.20
N GLY A 528 7.55 4.53 21.66
CA GLY A 528 8.64 4.09 20.77
C GLY A 528 8.28 2.85 19.94
N ARG A 529 8.89 2.68 18.76
CA ARG A 529 8.52 1.64 17.78
C ARG A 529 8.69 0.25 18.34
N ALA A 530 9.80 -0.01 19.02
CA ALA A 530 10.09 -1.31 19.62
C ALA A 530 9.02 -1.79 20.60
N THR A 531 8.41 -0.86 21.34
CA THR A 531 7.30 -1.17 22.24
C THR A 531 6.02 -1.42 21.45
N MET A 532 5.74 -0.57 20.45
CA MET A 532 4.54 -0.72 19.63
C MET A 532 4.53 -2.02 18.82
N ASP A 533 5.67 -2.45 18.26
CA ASP A 533 5.80 -3.72 17.54
C ASP A 533 5.41 -4.92 18.41
N LYS A 534 5.98 -5.00 19.63
CA LYS A 534 5.70 -6.08 20.59
C LYS A 534 4.25 -6.08 21.05
N LEU A 535 3.68 -4.91 21.32
CA LEU A 535 2.30 -4.83 21.77
C LEU A 535 1.33 -5.13 20.62
N TYR A 536 1.60 -4.66 19.40
CA TYR A 536 0.75 -4.94 18.25
C TYR A 536 0.74 -6.44 17.92
N SER A 537 1.90 -7.11 17.97
CA SER A 537 1.96 -8.55 17.73
C SER A 537 1.11 -9.36 18.72
N ILE A 538 0.89 -8.85 19.94
CA ILE A 538 0.01 -9.48 20.94
C ILE A 538 -1.45 -9.15 20.68
N ASN A 539 -1.75 -7.89 20.36
CA ASN A 539 -3.13 -7.40 20.27
C ASN A 539 -3.80 -7.74 18.93
N ARG A 540 -3.05 -7.97 17.85
CA ARG A 540 -3.61 -8.25 16.51
C ARG A 540 -4.34 -9.59 16.41
N ASP A 541 -4.01 -10.55 17.29
CA ASP A 541 -4.47 -11.95 17.19
C ASP A 541 -5.93 -12.14 17.63
N LYS A 542 -6.50 -11.20 18.40
CA LYS A 542 -7.91 -11.24 18.82
C LYS A 542 -8.65 -10.02 18.30
N SER A 543 -9.85 -10.23 17.77
CA SER A 543 -10.65 -9.18 17.13
C SER A 543 -10.92 -7.99 18.04
N GLU A 544 -11.30 -8.24 19.30
CA GLU A 544 -11.58 -7.17 20.28
C GLU A 544 -10.36 -6.28 20.54
N THR A 545 -9.21 -6.90 20.84
CA THR A 545 -7.98 -6.14 21.13
C THR A 545 -7.38 -5.51 19.89
N HIS A 546 -7.54 -6.13 18.72
CA HIS A 546 -7.05 -5.61 17.46
C HIS A 546 -7.82 -4.35 17.02
N LEU A 547 -9.15 -4.39 17.09
CA LEU A 547 -9.99 -3.21 16.79
C LEU A 547 -9.74 -2.10 17.81
N ALA A 548 -9.64 -2.44 19.10
CA ALA A 548 -9.34 -1.46 20.14
C ALA A 548 -7.96 -0.80 19.95
N TRP A 549 -6.94 -1.58 19.55
CA TRP A 549 -5.62 -1.07 19.18
C TRP A 549 -5.71 -0.04 18.05
N MET A 550 -6.35 -0.38 16.93
CA MET A 550 -6.44 0.53 15.79
C MET A 550 -7.28 1.78 16.11
N ALA A 551 -8.31 1.63 16.93
CA ALA A 551 -9.11 2.76 17.41
C ALA A 551 -8.27 3.71 18.28
N ASP A 552 -7.45 3.19 19.19
CA ASP A 552 -6.57 4.00 20.04
C ASP A 552 -5.45 4.70 19.22
N ILE A 553 -4.88 4.03 18.21
CA ILE A 553 -3.99 4.69 17.24
C ILE A 553 -4.70 5.87 16.58
N THR A 554 -5.92 5.65 16.10
CA THR A 554 -6.70 6.67 15.39
C THR A 554 -7.02 7.85 16.31
N ARG A 555 -7.42 7.60 17.57
CA ARG A 555 -7.59 8.65 18.60
C ARG A 555 -6.30 9.45 18.78
N SER A 556 -5.17 8.76 18.91
CA SER A 556 -3.90 9.41 19.19
C SER A 556 -3.37 10.23 18.00
N LEU A 557 -3.50 9.72 16.77
CA LEU A 557 -3.02 10.41 15.57
C LEU A 557 -3.89 11.64 15.27
N LEU A 558 -5.22 11.45 15.29
CA LEU A 558 -6.18 12.48 14.90
C LEU A 558 -6.53 13.45 16.03
N LYS A 559 -5.79 13.43 17.13
CA LYS A 559 -5.89 14.47 18.13
C LYS A 559 -5.43 15.81 17.51
N PRO A 560 -6.26 16.87 17.48
CA PRO A 560 -5.96 18.09 16.74
C PRO A 560 -4.62 18.72 17.10
N GLU A 561 -4.23 18.69 18.37
CA GLU A 561 -2.96 19.22 18.87
C GLU A 561 -1.76 18.43 18.34
N ILE A 562 -1.91 17.11 18.14
CA ILE A 562 -0.87 16.26 17.53
C ILE A 562 -0.72 16.62 16.06
N LEU A 563 -1.82 16.67 15.30
CA LEU A 563 -1.78 17.06 13.88
C LEU A 563 -1.19 18.46 13.71
N ARG A 564 -1.59 19.42 14.55
CA ARG A 564 -1.01 20.78 14.54
C ARG A 564 0.48 20.78 14.77
N LYS A 565 0.93 20.08 15.80
CA LYS A 565 2.35 19.97 16.13
C LYS A 565 3.15 19.43 14.92
N ILE A 566 2.59 18.44 14.22
CA ILE A 566 3.20 17.86 13.01
C ILE A 566 3.23 18.86 11.84
N VAL A 567 2.10 19.48 11.48
CA VAL A 567 1.97 20.22 10.20
C VAL A 567 2.30 21.71 10.29
N ASP A 568 2.21 22.32 11.46
CA ASP A 568 2.35 23.77 11.63
C ASP A 568 3.83 24.19 11.62
N VAL A 569 4.36 24.36 10.41
CA VAL A 569 5.74 24.80 10.16
C VAL A 569 5.97 26.28 10.47
N VAL A 570 4.92 27.05 10.80
CA VAL A 570 5.02 28.47 11.13
C VAL A 570 5.30 28.65 12.62
N HIS A 571 4.61 27.89 13.47
CA HIS A 571 4.72 28.02 14.93
C HIS A 571 5.51 26.89 15.58
N PHE A 572 5.82 25.82 14.84
CA PHE A 572 6.68 24.74 15.31
C PHE A 572 7.90 24.58 14.40
N GLU A 573 9.08 24.81 14.95
CA GLU A 573 10.35 24.59 14.25
C GLU A 573 10.92 23.20 14.54
N TRP A 574 11.67 22.66 13.59
CA TRP A 574 12.34 21.36 13.75
C TRP A 574 13.63 21.53 14.56
N LYS A 575 13.77 20.76 15.65
CA LYS A 575 14.99 20.68 16.47
C LYS A 575 15.52 19.25 16.64
N GLY A 576 14.88 18.26 16.00
CA GLY A 576 15.34 16.87 15.98
C GLY A 576 16.50 16.66 15.02
N ASP A 577 17.00 15.42 14.99
CA ASP A 577 18.00 15.00 14.00
C ASP A 577 17.33 14.78 12.63
N ILE A 578 17.97 15.24 11.56
CA ILE A 578 17.48 15.06 10.18
C ILE A 578 17.86 13.66 9.66
N GLY A 579 18.89 13.01 10.22
CA GLY A 579 19.41 11.73 9.68
C GLY A 579 20.28 11.92 8.43
N ASP A 580 20.48 10.86 7.62
CA ASP A 580 21.06 11.04 6.26
C ASP A 580 19.97 11.48 5.31
N GLY A 581 20.17 12.62 4.65
CA GLY A 581 19.30 13.06 3.56
C GLY A 581 19.43 12.25 2.27
N GLU A 582 20.38 11.30 2.20
CA GLU A 582 20.62 10.46 1.01
C GLU A 582 20.21 8.98 1.19
N TYR A 583 19.67 8.59 2.35
CA TYR A 583 19.28 7.21 2.58
C TYR A 583 17.92 6.90 1.92
N CYS A 584 17.98 6.22 0.77
CA CYS A 584 16.88 5.41 0.27
C CYS A 584 17.26 3.94 0.57
N PRO A 585 16.49 3.19 1.38
CA PRO A 585 16.79 1.79 1.68
C PRO A 585 16.81 0.92 0.43
#